data_AF-A0A2N7U2T1-F1
#
_entry.id   AF-A0A2N7U2T1-F1
#
_cell.length_a   1.000
_cell.length_b   1.000
_cell.length_c   1.000
_cell.angle_alpha   90.00
_cell.angle_beta   90.00
_cell.angle_gamma   90.00
#
_symmetry.space_group_name_H-M   'P 1'
#
loop_
_entity.id
_entity.type
_entity.pdbx_description
1 polymer ?
#
loop_
_entity_poly.entity_id
_entity_poly.type
_entity_poly.pdbx_seq_one_letter_code
_entity_poly.pdbx_strand_id
1 'polypeptide(L)'
;MSRALFDEMRRRMEHFRRSEQKVARYVLRNPDEVIHMRIVDLATEAKVSEPTVVRFCRALGCNGFQDFKLKLAQMLASGSQFAQFSMNDDDSVTEFSQSIFDSTVGTLLSVRDRLDNEALSRAINVLAMANRVEFYGFGASGAVAYDAQHKFFRLQISTAAYADPHMQNMSAVTLKEGDVVVAISQTGRTRALVASVRLAREAGATVIGLCPSGSPLSEEVTLPLHIDVHEDTEIYTPMSSRIAHLVLVDVLAVGVAKTRGPKLAEQLKAVKKSLTPLRFPEQEGKP
;
A
#
# COMPACT_ATOMS: atom_id res chain seq x y z
N MET A 1 -4.79 -13.34 -8.46
CA MET A 1 -6.12 -14.00 -8.41
C MET A 1 -6.51 -14.54 -7.02
N SER A 2 -5.71 -14.40 -5.96
CA SER A 2 -5.92 -15.14 -4.69
C SER A 2 -6.67 -14.41 -3.56
N ARG A 3 -7.44 -13.34 -3.80
CA ARG A 3 -8.33 -12.73 -2.77
C ARG A 3 -9.82 -12.71 -3.14
N ALA A 4 -10.16 -13.28 -4.30
CA ALA A 4 -11.49 -13.20 -4.87
C ALA A 4 -12.59 -13.73 -3.94
N LEU A 5 -12.34 -14.74 -3.11
CA LEU A 5 -13.37 -15.35 -2.27
C LEU A 5 -13.79 -14.46 -1.09
N PHE A 6 -12.84 -13.85 -0.37
CA PHE A 6 -13.18 -12.92 0.73
C PHE A 6 -13.78 -11.62 0.23
N ASP A 7 -13.27 -11.07 -0.87
CA ASP A 7 -13.82 -9.87 -1.48
C ASP A 7 -15.25 -10.13 -1.98
N GLU A 8 -15.51 -11.31 -2.57
CA GLU A 8 -16.86 -11.73 -2.95
C GLU A 8 -17.79 -11.84 -1.74
N MET A 9 -17.32 -12.42 -0.63
CA MET A 9 -18.09 -12.53 0.61
C MET A 9 -18.44 -11.18 1.21
N ARG A 10 -17.49 -10.23 1.22
CA ARG A 10 -17.71 -8.85 1.69
C ARG A 10 -18.67 -8.10 0.78
N ARG A 11 -18.50 -8.21 -0.54
CA ARG A 11 -19.37 -7.56 -1.54
C ARG A 11 -20.81 -8.08 -1.51
N ARG A 12 -21.00 -9.40 -1.36
CA ARG A 12 -22.33 -10.03 -1.30
C ARG A 12 -22.94 -10.04 0.09
N MET A 13 -22.27 -9.49 1.11
CA MET A 13 -22.71 -9.59 2.52
C MET A 13 -24.16 -9.17 2.71
N GLU A 14 -24.59 -8.07 2.07
CA GLU A 14 -25.96 -7.55 2.17
C GLU A 14 -26.99 -8.38 1.38
N HIS A 15 -26.54 -9.15 0.39
CA HIS A 15 -27.37 -9.99 -0.47
C HIS A 15 -27.57 -11.41 0.10
N PHE A 16 -26.75 -11.83 1.07
CA PHE A 16 -26.94 -13.09 1.78
C PHE A 16 -28.14 -13.03 2.72
N ARG A 17 -28.82 -14.18 2.91
CA ARG A 17 -29.84 -14.31 3.95
C ARG A 17 -29.20 -14.14 5.32
N ARG A 18 -29.96 -13.70 6.33
CA ARG A 18 -29.45 -13.50 7.71
C ARG A 18 -28.68 -14.71 8.26
N SER A 19 -29.11 -15.93 7.95
CA SER A 19 -28.43 -17.15 8.36
C SER A 19 -27.13 -17.41 7.59
N GLU A 20 -27.07 -17.06 6.30
CA GLU A 20 -25.85 -17.17 5.48
C GLU A 20 -24.83 -16.09 5.84
N GLN A 21 -25.28 -14.89 6.23
CA GLN A 21 -24.42 -13.82 6.76
C GLN A 21 -23.68 -14.27 8.02
N LYS A 22 -24.32 -15.07 8.90
CA LYS A 22 -23.65 -15.63 10.09
C LYS A 22 -22.48 -16.53 9.69
N VAL A 23 -22.69 -17.41 8.70
CA VAL A 23 -21.64 -18.27 8.15
C VAL A 23 -20.54 -17.42 7.52
N ALA A 24 -20.90 -16.45 6.68
CA ALA A 24 -19.93 -15.58 6.01
C ALA A 24 -19.05 -14.81 7.02
N ARG A 25 -19.63 -14.25 8.07
CA ARG A 25 -18.90 -13.53 9.12
C ARG A 25 -17.98 -14.45 9.92
N TYR A 26 -18.46 -15.66 10.24
CA TYR A 26 -17.63 -16.64 10.95
C TYR A 26 -16.40 -17.02 10.12
N VAL A 27 -16.61 -17.34 8.83
CA VAL A 27 -15.50 -17.73 7.95
C VAL A 27 -14.53 -16.56 7.70
N LEU A 28 -15.02 -15.32 7.56
CA LEU A 28 -14.15 -14.14 7.43
C LEU A 28 -13.30 -13.87 8.70
N ARG A 29 -13.78 -14.31 9.87
CA ARG A 29 -13.07 -14.13 11.14
C ARG A 29 -12.09 -15.27 11.43
N ASN A 30 -12.45 -16.50 11.08
CA ASN A 30 -11.70 -17.71 11.45
C ASN A 30 -11.36 -18.61 10.24
N PRO A 31 -10.75 -18.08 9.16
CA PRO A 31 -10.60 -18.84 7.92
C PRO A 31 -9.65 -20.04 8.04
N ASP A 32 -8.59 -19.94 8.84
CA ASP A 32 -7.62 -21.01 9.08
C ASP A 32 -8.22 -22.18 9.88
N GLU A 33 -9.15 -21.91 10.78
CA GLU A 33 -9.88 -22.96 11.49
C GLU A 33 -10.87 -23.69 10.57
N VAL A 34 -11.56 -22.93 9.72
CA VAL A 34 -12.64 -23.44 8.86
C VAL A 34 -12.15 -24.49 7.85
N ILE A 35 -10.91 -24.39 7.37
CA ILE A 35 -10.36 -25.40 6.45
C ILE A 35 -10.23 -26.79 7.12
N HIS A 36 -10.08 -26.82 8.44
CA HIS A 36 -9.96 -28.05 9.25
C HIS A 36 -11.31 -28.55 9.79
N MET A 37 -12.35 -27.71 9.81
CA MET A 37 -13.68 -28.07 10.31
C MET A 37 -14.42 -29.05 9.40
N ARG A 38 -15.30 -29.86 10.02
CA ARG A 38 -16.40 -30.55 9.30
C ARG A 38 -17.59 -29.61 9.18
N ILE A 39 -18.52 -29.91 8.28
CA ILE A 39 -19.69 -29.06 8.04
C ILE A 39 -20.54 -28.89 9.30
N VAL A 40 -20.66 -29.94 10.11
CA VAL A 40 -21.34 -29.94 11.41
C VAL A 40 -20.72 -28.96 12.40
N ASP A 41 -19.39 -28.87 12.42
CA ASP A 41 -18.65 -28.03 13.36
C ASP A 41 -18.86 -26.55 12.97
N LEU A 42 -18.69 -26.23 11.68
CA LEU A 42 -18.97 -24.88 11.16
C LEU A 42 -20.44 -24.46 11.36
N ALA A 43 -21.39 -25.37 11.15
CA ALA A 43 -22.80 -25.08 11.37
C ALA A 43 -23.06 -24.73 12.85
N THR A 44 -22.46 -25.48 13.76
CA THR A 44 -22.57 -25.27 15.20
C THR A 44 -22.00 -23.92 15.61
N GLU A 45 -20.77 -23.64 15.20
CA GLU A 45 -20.07 -22.40 15.54
C GLU A 45 -20.73 -21.15 14.95
N ALA A 46 -21.19 -21.24 13.70
CA ALA A 46 -21.96 -20.17 13.07
C ALA A 46 -23.41 -20.06 13.57
N LYS A 47 -23.85 -20.96 14.47
CA LYS A 47 -25.21 -21.04 15.03
C LYS A 47 -26.28 -21.14 13.94
N VAL A 48 -26.07 -22.08 13.01
CA VAL A 48 -26.96 -22.39 11.89
C VAL A 48 -27.07 -23.91 11.68
N SER A 49 -27.92 -24.33 10.74
CA SER A 49 -28.00 -25.73 10.31
C SER A 49 -27.03 -26.05 9.16
N GLU A 50 -26.62 -27.31 9.02
CA GLU A 50 -25.75 -27.75 7.90
C GLU A 50 -26.30 -27.39 6.51
N PRO A 51 -27.62 -27.52 6.21
CA PRO A 51 -28.16 -27.08 4.92
C PRO A 51 -27.95 -25.58 4.66
N THR A 52 -27.86 -24.76 5.71
CA THR A 52 -27.55 -23.34 5.58
C THR A 52 -26.11 -23.12 5.13
N VAL A 53 -25.16 -23.88 5.68
CA VAL A 53 -23.75 -23.85 5.25
C VAL A 53 -23.64 -24.26 3.78
N VAL A 54 -24.37 -25.30 3.35
CA VAL A 54 -24.40 -25.72 1.94
C VAL A 54 -24.98 -24.63 1.03
N ARG A 55 -26.09 -23.99 1.42
CA ARG A 55 -26.68 -22.89 0.65
C ARG A 55 -25.73 -21.70 0.54
N PHE A 56 -25.07 -21.33 1.62
CA PHE A 56 -24.04 -20.30 1.64
C PHE A 56 -22.91 -20.63 0.64
N CYS A 57 -22.38 -21.85 0.65
CA CYS A 57 -21.33 -22.28 -0.29
C CYS A 57 -21.82 -22.15 -1.76
N ARG A 58 -23.06 -22.57 -2.05
CA ARG A 58 -23.66 -22.44 -3.38
C ARG A 58 -23.90 -20.99 -3.80
N ALA A 59 -24.29 -20.12 -2.86
CA ALA A 59 -24.46 -18.69 -3.12
C ALA A 59 -23.14 -18.00 -3.53
N LEU A 60 -22.00 -18.58 -3.15
CA LEU A 60 -20.65 -18.20 -3.59
C LEU A 60 -20.18 -18.93 -4.85
N GLY A 61 -21.04 -19.69 -5.52
CA GLY A 61 -20.68 -20.44 -6.73
C GLY A 61 -19.82 -21.68 -6.46
N CYS A 62 -19.86 -22.23 -5.25
CA CYS A 62 -19.20 -23.50 -4.93
C CYS A 62 -20.19 -24.67 -5.04
N ASN A 63 -19.69 -25.84 -5.44
CA ASN A 63 -20.52 -27.04 -5.61
C ASN A 63 -21.01 -27.63 -4.26
N GLY A 64 -20.37 -27.25 -3.15
CA GLY A 64 -20.70 -27.66 -1.80
C GLY A 64 -19.61 -27.27 -0.81
N PHE A 65 -19.68 -27.79 0.41
CA PHE A 65 -18.74 -27.41 1.48
C PHE A 65 -17.30 -27.87 1.21
N GLN A 66 -17.09 -29.04 0.60
CA GLN A 66 -15.72 -29.49 0.28
C GLN A 66 -15.06 -28.65 -0.82
N ASP A 67 -15.79 -28.30 -1.88
CA ASP A 67 -15.31 -27.37 -2.93
C ASP A 67 -15.01 -25.98 -2.33
N PHE A 68 -15.87 -25.51 -1.43
CA PHE A 68 -15.62 -24.27 -0.68
C PHE A 68 -14.33 -24.35 0.15
N LYS A 69 -14.13 -25.42 0.94
CA LYS A 69 -12.90 -25.60 1.73
C LYS A 69 -11.66 -25.69 0.85
N LEU A 70 -11.74 -26.35 -0.31
CA LEU A 70 -10.63 -26.43 -1.25
C LEU A 70 -10.27 -25.04 -1.81
N LYS A 71 -11.26 -24.26 -2.24
CA LYS A 71 -11.04 -22.89 -2.72
C LYS A 71 -10.53 -21.96 -1.62
N LEU A 72 -11.06 -22.11 -0.40
CA LEU A 72 -10.58 -21.40 0.78
C LEU A 72 -9.13 -21.78 1.10
N ALA A 73 -8.79 -23.07 1.10
CA ALA A 73 -7.44 -23.56 1.34
C ALA A 73 -6.45 -23.15 0.24
N GLN A 74 -6.86 -23.14 -1.03
CA GLN A 74 -6.03 -22.63 -2.14
C GLN A 74 -5.81 -21.12 -2.03
N MET A 75 -6.84 -20.38 -1.61
CA MET A 75 -6.75 -18.95 -1.37
C MET A 75 -5.83 -18.65 -0.18
N LEU A 76 -6.00 -19.38 0.92
CA LEU A 76 -5.11 -19.31 2.07
C LEU A 76 -3.70 -19.73 1.69
N ALA A 77 -3.48 -20.83 0.96
CA ALA A 77 -2.15 -21.26 0.50
C ALA A 77 -1.47 -20.23 -0.43
N SER A 78 -2.26 -19.55 -1.26
CA SER A 78 -1.79 -18.46 -2.13
C SER A 78 -1.60 -17.13 -1.39
N GLY A 79 -2.11 -17.02 -0.17
CA GLY A 79 -1.94 -15.89 0.74
C GLY A 79 -1.00 -16.19 1.92
N SER A 80 -0.71 -17.46 2.21
CA SER A 80 0.02 -17.95 3.38
C SER A 80 1.51 -18.00 3.16
N GLN A 81 1.98 -17.84 1.92
CA GLN A 81 3.37 -17.44 1.72
C GLN A 81 3.63 -16.06 2.33
N PHE A 82 2.57 -15.27 2.58
CA PHE A 82 2.63 -13.84 2.89
C PHE A 82 1.47 -13.39 3.77
N ALA A 83 1.18 -14.15 4.84
CA ALA A 83 0.12 -13.80 5.78
C ALA A 83 0.34 -12.39 6.33
N GLN A 84 -0.76 -11.68 6.58
CA GLN A 84 -0.73 -10.43 7.33
C GLN A 84 -0.12 -10.73 8.69
N PHE A 85 0.95 -10.03 9.05
CA PHE A 85 1.60 -10.18 10.35
C PHE A 85 0.56 -10.13 11.48
N SER A 86 0.43 -11.22 12.22
CA SER A 86 -0.33 -11.31 13.47
C SER A 86 0.63 -11.80 14.55
N MET A 87 0.82 -11.00 15.60
CA MET A 87 1.61 -11.42 16.76
C MET A 87 0.74 -12.28 17.66
N ASN A 88 1.26 -13.44 18.07
CA ASN A 88 0.82 -14.06 19.30
C ASN A 88 1.79 -13.66 20.42
N ASP A 89 1.27 -13.48 21.64
CA ASP A 89 2.09 -13.07 22.79
C ASP A 89 3.20 -14.09 23.15
N ASP A 90 3.07 -15.33 22.66
CA ASP A 90 4.02 -16.42 22.89
C ASP A 90 5.03 -16.62 21.74
N ASP A 91 4.99 -15.80 20.67
CA ASP A 91 5.90 -15.95 19.52
C ASP A 91 7.37 -15.68 19.92
N SER A 92 8.29 -16.57 19.54
CA SER A 92 9.72 -16.34 19.71
C SER A 92 10.25 -15.24 18.78
N VAL A 93 11.41 -14.67 19.10
CA VAL A 93 12.09 -13.67 18.26
C VAL A 93 12.32 -14.17 16.84
N THR A 94 12.67 -15.44 16.68
CA THR A 94 12.89 -16.05 15.37
C THR A 94 11.59 -16.11 14.57
N GLU A 95 10.49 -16.51 15.20
CA GLU A 95 9.18 -16.66 14.54
C GLU A 95 8.62 -15.31 14.07
N PHE A 96 8.54 -14.31 14.96
CA PHE A 96 8.01 -13.01 14.55
C PHE A 96 8.93 -12.31 13.54
N SER A 97 10.26 -12.50 13.64
CA SER A 97 11.19 -11.91 12.67
C SER A 97 10.96 -12.49 11.27
N GLN A 98 10.88 -13.83 11.14
CA GLN A 98 10.58 -14.49 9.87
C GLN A 98 9.23 -14.03 9.32
N SER A 99 8.19 -14.00 10.17
CA SER A 99 6.85 -13.55 9.80
C SER A 99 6.83 -12.11 9.25
N ILE A 100 7.54 -11.17 9.88
CA ILE A 100 7.64 -9.77 9.39
C ILE A 100 8.31 -9.71 8.02
N PHE A 101 9.43 -10.42 7.84
CA PHE A 101 10.14 -10.44 6.55
C PHE A 101 9.26 -11.03 5.46
N ASP A 102 8.68 -12.20 5.70
CA ASP A 102 7.83 -12.88 4.73
C ASP A 102 6.63 -12.00 4.37
N SER A 103 5.88 -11.50 5.36
CA SER A 103 4.74 -10.58 5.14
C SER A 103 5.11 -9.35 4.30
N THR A 104 6.29 -8.77 4.57
CA THR A 104 6.79 -7.62 3.82
C THR A 104 7.13 -7.99 2.37
N VAL A 105 7.86 -9.08 2.16
CA VAL A 105 8.18 -9.58 0.80
C VAL A 105 6.91 -9.82 0.00
N GLY A 106 5.92 -10.44 0.62
CA GLY A 106 4.64 -10.70 0.00
C GLY A 106 3.84 -9.49 -0.41
N THR A 107 3.82 -8.51 0.48
CA THR A 107 3.23 -7.20 0.19
C THR A 107 3.90 -6.57 -1.01
N LEU A 108 5.23 -6.59 -1.08
CA LEU A 108 5.98 -6.03 -2.21
C LEU A 108 5.69 -6.77 -3.52
N LEU A 109 5.64 -8.11 -3.50
CA LEU A 109 5.31 -8.91 -4.68
C LEU A 109 3.87 -8.64 -5.15
N SER A 110 2.91 -8.60 -4.22
CA SER A 110 1.52 -8.31 -4.54
C SER A 110 1.33 -6.90 -5.10
N VAL A 111 2.05 -5.90 -4.58
CA VAL A 111 2.00 -4.53 -5.11
C VAL A 111 2.60 -4.51 -6.51
N ARG A 112 3.81 -5.05 -6.69
CA ARG A 112 4.49 -5.14 -8.00
C ARG A 112 3.58 -5.71 -9.08
N ASP A 113 2.89 -6.81 -8.78
CA ASP A 113 2.07 -7.54 -9.76
C ASP A 113 0.76 -6.81 -10.12
N ARG A 114 0.37 -5.77 -9.37
CA ARG A 114 -0.85 -4.98 -9.58
C ARG A 114 -0.60 -3.55 -10.06
N LEU A 115 0.67 -3.13 -10.14
CA LEU A 115 1.00 -1.78 -10.59
C LEU A 115 0.52 -1.54 -12.02
N ASP A 116 -0.20 -0.43 -12.21
CA ASP A 116 -0.50 0.10 -13.53
C ASP A 116 0.75 0.79 -14.09
N ASN A 117 1.44 0.10 -15.01
CA ASN A 117 2.66 0.59 -15.64
C ASN A 117 2.41 1.84 -16.51
N GLU A 118 1.22 2.02 -17.07
CA GLU A 118 0.89 3.22 -17.84
C GLU A 118 0.70 4.43 -16.93
N ALA A 119 -0.03 4.28 -15.83
CA ALA A 119 -0.16 5.32 -14.81
C ALA A 119 1.19 5.70 -14.21
N LEU A 120 2.03 4.68 -13.94
CA LEU A 120 3.39 4.88 -13.46
C LEU A 120 4.24 5.66 -14.47
N SER A 121 4.17 5.33 -15.77
CA SER A 121 4.87 6.06 -16.82
C SER A 121 4.41 7.52 -16.92
N ARG A 122 3.10 7.77 -16.85
CA ARG A 122 2.54 9.15 -16.81
C ARG A 122 3.05 9.93 -15.60
N ALA A 123 3.03 9.32 -14.42
CA ALA A 123 3.54 9.93 -13.19
C ALA A 123 5.02 10.30 -13.30
N ILE A 124 5.85 9.40 -13.84
CA ILE A 124 7.28 9.66 -14.08
C ILE A 124 7.49 10.85 -15.02
N ASN A 125 6.73 10.93 -16.12
CA ASN A 125 6.86 12.01 -17.10
C ASN A 125 6.48 13.37 -16.51
N VAL A 126 5.36 13.43 -15.79
CA VAL A 126 4.91 14.66 -15.12
C VAL A 126 5.93 15.11 -14.07
N LEU A 127 6.44 14.19 -13.24
CA LEU A 127 7.48 14.48 -12.26
C LEU A 127 8.79 14.96 -12.91
N ALA A 128 9.17 14.39 -14.05
CA ALA A 128 10.39 14.76 -14.75
C ALA A 128 10.34 16.19 -15.31
N MET A 129 9.15 16.64 -15.72
CA MET A 129 8.90 17.98 -16.27
C MET A 129 8.48 19.02 -15.22
N ALA A 130 8.29 18.61 -13.96
CA ALA A 130 7.80 19.47 -12.90
C ALA A 130 8.74 20.65 -12.59
N ASN A 131 8.15 21.82 -12.37
CA ASN A 131 8.87 23.00 -11.87
C ASN A 131 9.24 22.82 -10.38
N ARG A 132 8.30 22.25 -9.62
CA ARG A 132 8.37 21.97 -8.19
C ARG A 132 7.60 20.69 -7.89
N VAL A 133 8.14 19.87 -6.99
CA VAL A 133 7.48 18.66 -6.50
C VAL A 133 7.37 18.71 -4.99
N GLU A 134 6.15 18.59 -4.47
CA GLU A 134 5.91 18.52 -3.03
C GLU A 134 5.40 17.16 -2.60
N PHE A 135 5.83 16.71 -1.43
CA PHE A 135 5.44 15.42 -0.87
C PHE A 135 4.60 15.64 0.39
N TYR A 136 3.34 15.20 0.36
CA TYR A 136 2.39 15.36 1.47
C TYR A 136 2.11 14.00 2.11
N GLY A 137 2.21 13.93 3.44
CA GLY A 137 1.89 12.73 4.20
C GLY A 137 1.98 12.98 5.69
N PHE A 138 1.22 12.22 6.47
CA PHE A 138 1.18 12.33 7.94
C PHE A 138 1.71 11.07 8.61
N GLY A 139 2.30 11.18 9.80
CA GLY A 139 2.81 10.04 10.57
C GLY A 139 3.77 9.17 9.76
N ALA A 140 3.49 7.88 9.67
CA ALA A 140 4.28 6.92 8.89
C ALA A 140 4.40 7.31 7.39
N SER A 141 3.35 7.87 6.79
CA SER A 141 3.39 8.39 5.42
C SER A 141 4.20 9.68 5.30
N GLY A 142 4.33 10.46 6.38
CA GLY A 142 5.23 11.60 6.45
C GLY A 142 6.70 11.19 6.34
N ALA A 143 7.10 10.09 6.97
CA ALA A 143 8.47 9.55 6.81
C ALA A 143 8.78 9.17 5.35
N VAL A 144 7.81 8.61 4.63
CA VAL A 144 7.93 8.34 3.19
C VAL A 144 8.05 9.66 2.40
N ALA A 145 7.27 10.69 2.76
CA ALA A 145 7.34 12.00 2.11
C ALA A 145 8.74 12.64 2.25
N TYR A 146 9.33 12.59 3.43
CA TYR A 146 10.69 13.09 3.66
C TYR A 146 11.77 12.29 2.92
N ASP A 147 11.65 10.97 2.88
CA ASP A 147 12.54 10.13 2.06
C ASP A 147 12.44 10.47 0.56
N ALA A 148 11.20 10.67 0.07
CA ALA A 148 10.96 11.08 -1.30
C ALA A 148 11.57 12.46 -1.62
N GLN A 149 11.39 13.45 -0.74
CA GLN A 149 12.06 14.75 -0.87
C GLN A 149 13.59 14.59 -0.97
N HIS A 150 14.18 13.80 -0.07
CA HIS A 150 15.63 13.57 -0.06
C HIS A 150 16.13 12.89 -1.36
N LYS A 151 15.32 12.02 -1.97
CA LYS A 151 15.61 11.40 -3.27
C LYS A 151 15.48 12.40 -4.42
N PHE A 152 14.38 13.13 -4.49
CA PHE A 152 14.07 14.01 -5.61
C PHE A 152 14.87 15.32 -5.62
N PHE A 153 15.30 15.83 -4.46
CA PHE A 153 16.24 16.95 -4.38
C PHE A 153 17.52 16.69 -5.20
N ARG A 154 18.04 15.45 -5.14
CA ARG A 154 19.23 15.03 -5.89
C ARG A 154 18.99 14.94 -7.40
N LEU A 155 17.73 14.95 -7.84
CA LEU A 155 17.33 14.95 -9.25
C LEU A 155 17.26 16.36 -9.86
N GLN A 156 17.74 17.39 -9.12
CA GLN A 156 17.66 18.81 -9.48
C GLN A 156 16.22 19.27 -9.71
N ILE A 157 15.32 18.80 -8.84
CA ILE A 157 13.94 19.25 -8.76
C ILE A 157 13.82 20.11 -7.50
N SER A 158 13.12 21.24 -7.58
CA SER A 158 12.76 21.99 -6.38
C SER A 158 11.77 21.16 -5.58
N THR A 159 12.14 20.76 -4.36
CA THR A 159 11.34 19.83 -3.56
C THR A 159 11.13 20.23 -2.12
N ALA A 160 9.92 19.98 -1.62
CA ALA A 160 9.57 20.10 -0.20
C ALA A 160 8.76 18.89 0.26
N ALA A 161 8.84 18.55 1.54
CA ALA A 161 7.90 17.63 2.19
C ALA A 161 7.23 18.33 3.37
N TYR A 162 5.92 18.17 3.48
CA TYR A 162 5.13 18.75 4.56
C TYR A 162 4.32 17.66 5.25
N ALA A 163 4.53 17.53 6.56
CA ALA A 163 3.75 16.66 7.45
C ALA A 163 2.85 17.45 8.41
N ASP A 164 2.93 18.79 8.39
CA ASP A 164 2.04 19.67 9.14
C ASP A 164 0.84 20.09 8.25
N PRO A 165 -0.41 19.97 8.74
CA PRO A 165 -1.59 20.24 7.93
C PRO A 165 -1.76 21.73 7.60
N HIS A 166 -1.33 22.64 8.48
CA HIS A 166 -1.37 24.07 8.18
C HIS A 166 -0.37 24.41 7.07
N MET A 167 0.85 23.87 7.16
CA MET A 167 1.87 24.06 6.13
C MET A 167 1.47 23.47 4.79
N GLN A 168 0.84 22.28 4.76
CA GLN A 168 0.32 21.71 3.51
C GLN A 168 -0.72 22.63 2.86
N ASN A 169 -1.70 23.13 3.62
CA ASN A 169 -2.72 24.04 3.06
C ASN A 169 -2.12 25.35 2.57
N MET A 170 -1.23 25.97 3.36
CA MET A 170 -0.54 27.21 2.98
C MET A 170 0.31 27.00 1.73
N SER A 171 0.99 25.86 1.62
CA SER A 171 1.77 25.54 0.43
C SER A 171 0.89 25.28 -0.79
N ALA A 172 -0.19 24.50 -0.62
CA ALA A 172 -1.07 24.07 -1.69
C ALA A 172 -1.67 25.25 -2.48
N VAL A 173 -2.07 26.32 -1.79
CA VAL A 173 -2.62 27.53 -2.43
C VAL A 173 -1.58 28.36 -3.20
N THR A 174 -0.28 28.09 -3.02
CA THR A 174 0.81 28.76 -3.75
C THR A 174 1.28 27.98 -4.98
N LEU A 175 0.73 26.79 -5.20
CA LEU A 175 1.07 25.98 -6.36
C LEU A 175 0.43 26.57 -7.62
N LYS A 176 0.91 26.10 -8.76
CA LYS A 176 0.46 26.55 -10.08
C LYS A 176 0.62 25.43 -11.11
N GLU A 177 0.17 25.70 -12.34
CA GLU A 177 0.40 24.81 -13.47
C GLU A 177 1.89 24.47 -13.64
N GLY A 178 2.17 23.17 -13.85
CA GLY A 178 3.53 22.62 -13.91
C GLY A 178 4.15 22.26 -12.57
N ASP A 179 3.49 22.58 -11.44
CA ASP A 179 3.86 22.04 -10.12
C ASP A 179 3.15 20.71 -9.87
N VAL A 180 3.77 19.85 -9.05
CA VAL A 180 3.28 18.50 -8.76
C VAL A 180 3.24 18.25 -7.25
N VAL A 181 2.15 17.64 -6.77
CA VAL A 181 2.07 17.11 -5.41
C VAL A 181 2.03 15.58 -5.48
N VAL A 182 2.81 14.92 -4.63
CA VAL A 182 2.71 13.48 -4.37
C VAL A 182 2.11 13.31 -2.98
N ALA A 183 0.82 12.93 -2.93
CA ALA A 183 0.08 12.72 -1.68
C ALA A 183 0.13 11.24 -1.29
N ILE A 184 0.59 10.96 -0.07
CA ILE A 184 0.87 9.60 0.42
C ILE A 184 -0.05 9.30 1.60
N SER A 185 -0.90 8.29 1.47
CA SER A 185 -1.78 7.86 2.57
C SER A 185 -2.21 6.41 2.42
N GLN A 186 -1.79 5.57 3.36
CA GLN A 186 -2.13 4.14 3.34
C GLN A 186 -3.62 3.88 3.53
N THR A 187 -4.34 4.70 4.31
CA THR A 187 -5.80 4.55 4.43
C THR A 187 -6.55 5.27 3.31
N GLY A 188 -5.90 6.26 2.68
CA GLY A 188 -6.53 7.20 1.75
C GLY A 188 -7.66 8.02 2.36
N ARG A 189 -7.78 8.06 3.69
CA ARG A 189 -8.93 8.63 4.42
C ARG A 189 -8.57 9.80 5.34
N THR A 190 -7.31 10.22 5.39
CA THR A 190 -6.90 11.35 6.22
C THR A 190 -7.52 12.65 5.72
N ARG A 191 -8.58 13.12 6.38
CA ARG A 191 -9.37 14.28 5.97
C ARG A 191 -8.53 15.54 5.70
N ALA A 192 -7.54 15.80 6.55
CA ALA A 192 -6.64 16.94 6.37
C ALA A 192 -5.86 16.86 5.05
N LEU A 193 -5.33 15.66 4.71
CA LEU A 193 -4.59 15.45 3.45
C LEU A 193 -5.50 15.65 2.23
N VAL A 194 -6.71 15.09 2.29
CA VAL A 194 -7.67 15.21 1.19
C VAL A 194 -8.05 16.68 0.95
N ALA A 195 -8.20 17.46 2.02
CA ALA A 195 -8.42 18.90 1.91
C ALA A 195 -7.22 19.63 1.25
N SER A 196 -5.99 19.35 1.68
CA SER A 196 -4.77 19.92 1.06
C SER A 196 -4.66 19.60 -0.43
N VAL A 197 -5.01 18.36 -0.81
CA VAL A 197 -4.97 17.88 -2.19
C VAL A 197 -5.98 18.59 -3.07
N ARG A 198 -7.19 18.84 -2.56
CA ARG A 198 -8.21 19.64 -3.28
C ARG A 198 -7.69 21.05 -3.55
N LEU A 199 -7.15 21.73 -2.54
CA LEU A 199 -6.55 23.06 -2.70
C LEU A 199 -5.42 23.07 -3.74
N ALA A 200 -4.56 22.05 -3.73
CA ALA A 200 -3.46 21.94 -4.68
C ALA A 200 -3.96 21.80 -6.13
N ARG A 201 -5.02 21.01 -6.34
CA ARG A 201 -5.65 20.87 -7.67
C ARG A 201 -6.36 22.14 -8.11
N GLU A 202 -7.09 22.80 -7.21
CA GLU A 202 -7.75 24.08 -7.48
C GLU A 202 -6.74 25.17 -7.86
N ALA A 203 -5.53 25.14 -7.29
CA ALA A 203 -4.42 26.01 -7.66
C ALA A 203 -3.75 25.65 -9.01
N GLY A 204 -4.11 24.51 -9.62
CA GLY A 204 -3.61 24.08 -10.93
C GLY A 204 -2.47 23.07 -10.89
N ALA A 205 -2.08 22.55 -9.72
CA ALA A 205 -1.07 21.53 -9.61
C ALA A 205 -1.58 20.16 -10.07
N THR A 206 -0.70 19.34 -10.64
CA THR A 206 -1.01 17.91 -10.85
C THR A 206 -0.80 17.16 -9.54
N VAL A 207 -1.79 16.38 -9.10
CA VAL A 207 -1.65 15.57 -7.89
C VAL A 207 -1.56 14.08 -8.22
N ILE A 208 -0.46 13.46 -7.78
CA ILE A 208 -0.24 12.02 -7.81
C ILE A 208 -0.59 11.45 -6.42
N GLY A 209 -1.45 10.45 -6.35
CA GLY A 209 -1.86 9.81 -5.10
C GLY A 209 -1.24 8.43 -4.92
N LEU A 210 -0.45 8.23 -3.86
CA LEU A 210 -0.05 6.89 -3.41
C LEU A 210 -1.01 6.44 -2.29
N CYS A 211 -2.01 5.65 -2.66
CA CYS A 211 -3.11 5.28 -1.76
C CYS A 211 -3.88 4.06 -2.27
N PRO A 212 -4.74 3.41 -1.45
CA PRO A 212 -5.59 2.33 -1.92
C PRO A 212 -6.63 2.78 -2.94
N SER A 213 -7.00 1.88 -3.84
CA SER A 213 -8.13 2.02 -4.75
C SER A 213 -9.44 2.19 -3.98
N GLY A 214 -10.37 2.99 -4.53
CA GLY A 214 -11.68 3.27 -3.92
C GLY A 214 -11.62 4.06 -2.60
N SER A 215 -10.47 4.66 -2.27
CA SER A 215 -10.34 5.56 -1.12
C SER A 215 -10.73 7.01 -1.47
N PRO A 216 -11.17 7.83 -0.50
CA PRO A 216 -11.48 9.24 -0.75
C PRO A 216 -10.33 10.00 -1.41
N LEU A 217 -9.08 9.76 -1.00
CA LEU A 217 -7.92 10.37 -1.66
C LEU A 217 -7.80 9.95 -3.13
N SER A 218 -8.05 8.68 -3.44
CA SER A 218 -7.96 8.16 -4.81
C SER A 218 -8.94 8.84 -5.79
N GLU A 219 -10.09 9.30 -5.31
CA GLU A 219 -11.10 10.00 -6.12
C GLU A 219 -10.72 11.47 -6.38
N GLU A 220 -9.85 12.02 -5.54
CA GLU A 220 -9.51 13.45 -5.53
C GLU A 220 -8.24 13.77 -6.29
N VAL A 221 -7.37 12.79 -6.54
CA VAL A 221 -6.08 13.00 -7.23
C VAL A 221 -6.21 12.97 -8.75
N THR A 222 -5.29 13.64 -9.44
CA THR A 222 -5.21 13.63 -10.92
C THR A 222 -4.70 12.28 -11.45
N LEU A 223 -3.72 11.68 -10.75
CA LEU A 223 -3.06 10.43 -11.13
C LEU A 223 -2.96 9.49 -9.92
N PRO A 224 -3.91 8.57 -9.71
CA PRO A 224 -3.79 7.60 -8.63
C PRO A 224 -2.82 6.48 -9.00
N LEU A 225 -1.92 6.15 -8.08
CA LEU A 225 -1.07 4.95 -8.10
C LEU A 225 -1.51 4.07 -6.93
N HIS A 226 -2.29 3.04 -7.25
CA HIS A 226 -2.95 2.24 -6.23
C HIS A 226 -1.99 1.31 -5.49
N ILE A 227 -2.02 1.38 -4.16
CA ILE A 227 -1.30 0.48 -3.25
C ILE A 227 -2.34 -0.22 -2.37
N ASP A 228 -2.93 -1.28 -2.91
CA ASP A 228 -3.98 -2.06 -2.26
C ASP A 228 -3.40 -3.06 -1.25
N VAL A 229 -2.84 -2.52 -0.18
CA VAL A 229 -2.29 -3.30 0.93
C VAL A 229 -3.29 -3.26 2.09
N HIS A 230 -3.59 -4.44 2.63
CA HIS A 230 -4.44 -4.56 3.82
C HIS A 230 -3.54 -4.75 5.03
N GLU A 231 -3.61 -3.81 5.96
CA GLU A 231 -2.92 -3.86 7.24
C GLU A 231 -3.90 -3.41 8.32
N ASP A 232 -3.77 -4.00 9.51
CA ASP A 232 -4.42 -3.47 10.71
C ASP A 232 -3.65 -2.22 11.18
N THR A 233 -4.11 -1.06 10.70
CA THR A 233 -3.53 0.23 11.06
C THR A 233 -4.14 0.82 12.35
N GLU A 234 -5.06 0.11 13.01
CA GLU A 234 -5.67 0.56 14.27
C GLU A 234 -4.80 0.17 15.47
N ILE A 235 -4.19 -1.02 15.42
CA ILE A 235 -3.34 -1.54 16.49
C ILE A 235 -1.86 -1.22 16.22
N TYR A 236 -1.41 -1.34 14.98
CA TYR A 236 0.01 -1.20 14.63
C TYR A 236 0.27 -0.05 13.66
N THR A 237 1.45 0.55 13.78
CA THR A 237 1.94 1.50 12.78
C THR A 237 2.14 0.76 11.45
N PRO A 238 1.76 1.32 10.29
CA PRO A 238 1.96 0.68 8.99
C PRO A 238 3.40 0.20 8.78
N MET A 239 3.59 -1.10 8.52
CA MET A 239 4.89 -1.73 8.40
C MET A 239 5.22 -2.04 6.94
N SER A 240 4.59 -3.06 6.37
CA SER A 240 4.83 -3.54 5.01
C SER A 240 4.33 -2.55 3.95
N SER A 241 3.18 -1.89 4.19
CA SER A 241 2.65 -0.89 3.27
C SER A 241 3.54 0.35 3.19
N ARG A 242 4.17 0.73 4.31
CA ARG A 242 5.17 1.81 4.34
C ARG A 242 6.38 1.44 3.48
N ILE A 243 6.87 0.19 3.56
CA ILE A 243 7.96 -0.28 2.69
C ILE A 243 7.53 -0.30 1.22
N ALA A 244 6.30 -0.70 0.91
CA ALA A 244 5.77 -0.66 -0.45
C ALA A 244 5.75 0.77 -1.02
N HIS A 245 5.32 1.76 -0.23
CA HIS A 245 5.40 3.17 -0.61
C HIS A 245 6.84 3.63 -0.89
N LEU A 246 7.80 3.26 -0.03
CA LEU A 246 9.22 3.61 -0.22
C LEU A 246 9.79 3.01 -1.51
N VAL A 247 9.46 1.75 -1.82
CA VAL A 247 9.88 1.08 -3.06
C VAL A 247 9.25 1.77 -4.27
N LEU A 248 7.97 2.17 -4.20
CA LEU A 248 7.35 2.90 -5.31
C LEU A 248 7.99 4.29 -5.53
N VAL A 249 8.36 4.97 -4.44
CA VAL A 249 9.14 6.22 -4.52
C VAL A 249 10.49 5.98 -5.21
N ASP A 250 11.17 4.86 -4.95
CA ASP A 250 12.41 4.50 -5.64
C ASP A 250 12.18 4.29 -7.14
N VAL A 251 11.10 3.59 -7.52
CA VAL A 251 10.73 3.39 -8.92
C VAL A 251 10.48 4.73 -9.61
N LEU A 252 9.72 5.64 -8.98
CA LEU A 252 9.48 6.98 -9.49
C LEU A 252 10.78 7.78 -9.65
N ALA A 253 11.64 7.78 -8.62
CA ALA A 253 12.90 8.52 -8.64
C ALA A 253 13.86 8.01 -9.74
N VAL A 254 14.00 6.68 -9.87
CA VAL A 254 14.80 6.05 -10.94
C VAL A 254 14.21 6.34 -12.31
N GLY A 255 12.88 6.28 -12.45
CA GLY A 255 12.18 6.64 -13.67
C GLY A 255 12.47 8.08 -14.09
N VAL A 256 12.30 9.04 -13.18
CA VAL A 256 12.60 10.46 -13.40
C VAL A 256 14.06 10.66 -13.77
N ALA A 257 14.98 9.98 -13.08
CA ALA A 257 16.40 10.07 -13.39
C ALA A 257 16.73 9.60 -14.81
N LYS A 258 16.11 8.49 -15.25
CA LYS A 258 16.25 7.98 -16.63
C LYS A 258 15.68 8.96 -17.65
N THR A 259 14.50 9.54 -17.37
CA THR A 259 13.83 10.50 -18.27
C THR A 259 14.63 11.81 -18.42
N ARG A 260 15.29 12.29 -17.36
CA ARG A 260 16.14 13.50 -17.42
C ARG A 260 17.50 13.29 -18.08
N GLY A 261 17.89 12.04 -18.33
CA GLY A 261 19.04 11.70 -19.18
C GLY A 261 20.43 11.92 -18.53
N PRO A 262 21.50 11.84 -19.33
CA PRO A 262 22.88 11.67 -18.85
C PRO A 262 23.45 12.88 -18.10
N LYS A 263 22.96 14.10 -18.36
CA LYS A 263 23.39 15.32 -17.64
C LYS A 263 23.15 15.20 -16.14
N LEU A 264 22.05 14.55 -15.73
CA LEU A 264 21.77 14.33 -14.33
C LEU A 264 22.77 13.35 -13.67
N ALA A 265 23.23 12.34 -14.40
CA ALA A 265 24.19 11.37 -13.88
C ALA A 265 25.54 12.03 -13.53
N GLU A 266 25.99 13.01 -14.31
CA GLU A 266 27.19 13.80 -14.00
C GLU A 266 27.00 14.63 -12.73
N GLN A 267 25.83 15.25 -12.56
CA GLN A 267 25.49 16.02 -11.37
C GLN A 267 25.41 15.14 -10.12
N LEU A 268 24.84 13.94 -10.22
CA LEU A 268 24.84 12.96 -9.12
C LEU A 268 26.27 12.56 -8.70
N LYS A 269 27.19 12.44 -9.66
CA LYS A 269 28.63 12.22 -9.36
C LYS A 269 29.23 13.42 -8.63
N ALA A 270 28.88 14.66 -9.03
CA ALA A 270 29.34 15.88 -8.36
C ALA A 270 28.83 15.98 -6.92
N VAL A 271 27.55 15.68 -6.68
CA VAL A 271 26.97 15.59 -5.32
C VAL A 271 27.68 14.52 -4.51
N LYS A 272 27.92 13.32 -5.06
CA LYS A 272 28.67 12.28 -4.34
C LYS A 272 30.08 12.74 -3.97
N LYS A 273 30.77 13.44 -4.88
CA LYS A 273 32.11 14.00 -4.65
C LYS A 273 32.11 15.08 -3.55
N SER A 274 31.07 15.91 -3.47
CA SER A 274 30.97 16.94 -2.41
C SER A 274 30.76 16.34 -1.01
N LEU A 275 30.27 15.10 -0.93
CA LEU A 275 30.08 14.38 0.33
C LEU A 275 31.34 13.62 0.78
N THR A 276 32.31 13.37 -0.11
CA THR A 276 33.55 12.65 0.23
C THR A 276 34.29 13.26 1.42
N PRO A 277 34.47 14.60 1.53
CA PRO A 277 35.14 15.21 2.68
C PRO A 277 34.39 15.04 4.02
N LEU A 278 33.12 14.63 4.00
CA LEU A 278 32.31 14.40 5.20
C LEU A 278 32.46 12.98 5.77
N ARG A 279 33.27 12.13 5.13
CA ARG A 279 33.52 10.75 5.55
C ARG A 279 34.96 10.60 6.01
N PHE A 280 35.18 9.74 7.00
CA PHE A 280 36.51 9.24 7.25
C PHE A 280 37.00 8.45 6.02
N PRO A 281 38.29 8.54 5.67
CA PRO A 281 38.86 7.68 4.65
C PRO A 281 38.62 6.22 5.06
N GLU A 282 38.33 5.36 4.07
CA GLU A 282 38.30 3.92 4.31
C GLU A 282 39.68 3.53 4.89
N GLN A 283 39.68 2.87 6.05
CA GLN A 283 40.92 2.29 6.56
C GLN A 283 41.32 1.21 5.56
N GLU A 284 42.29 1.51 4.69
CA GLU A 284 43.00 0.48 3.96
C GLU A 284 43.54 -0.49 5.02
N GLY A 285 43.03 -1.72 4.99
CA GLY A 285 43.33 -2.73 6.00
C GLY A 285 44.84 -2.79 6.21
N LYS A 286 45.30 -2.53 7.44
CA LYS A 286 46.63 -2.95 7.83
C LYS A 286 46.72 -4.46 7.60
N PRO A 287 47.78 -4.94 6.93
CA PRO A 287 47.98 -6.37 6.71
C PRO A 287 48.02 -7.16 8.02
#